data_AF-A0A0H5PWZ3-F1
#
_entry.id   AF-A0A0H5PWZ3-F1
#
_cell.length_a   1.000
_cell.length_b   1.000
_cell.length_c   1.000
_cell.angle_alpha   90.00
_cell.angle_beta   90.00
_cell.angle_gamma   90.00
#
_symmetry.space_group_name_H-M   'P 1'
#
loop_
_entity.id
_entity.type
_entity.pdbx_description
1 polymer ?
#
loop_
_entity_poly.entity_id
_entity_poly.type
_entity_poly.pdbx_seq_one_letter_code
_entity_poly.pdbx_strand_id
1 'polypeptide(L)'
;MELKELEKLAYKQKPMPELLTQPDQLFFLCMKNLYKLFGLGAISEEEAVTEKKKIVKAYEEAKDNHEKMMTVYKSYLEASLKVSDNMREINREIQKTAPDGDRVVLLMADTIERLTNTKFARQGWGNLVWVEEKSKIKDLEESA
;
A
#
# COMPACT_ATOMS: atom_id res chain seq x y z
N MET A 1 4.01 -14.42 13.18
CA MET A 1 4.75 -15.04 14.30
C MET A 1 4.96 -13.96 15.35
N GLU A 2 4.93 -14.30 16.64
CA GLU A 2 5.16 -13.32 17.70
C GLU A 2 6.64 -12.92 17.79
N LEU A 3 6.92 -11.65 18.08
CA LEU A 3 8.29 -11.12 18.10
C LEU A 3 9.21 -11.88 19.07
N LYS A 4 8.68 -12.23 20.25
CA LYS A 4 9.40 -12.98 21.29
C LYS A 4 9.77 -14.39 20.83
N GLU A 5 8.94 -15.03 20.01
CA GLU A 5 9.22 -16.36 19.47
C GLU A 5 10.35 -16.28 18.44
N LEU A 6 10.29 -15.27 17.58
CA LEU A 6 11.30 -15.01 16.56
C LEU A 6 12.67 -14.72 17.18
N GLU A 7 12.71 -13.89 18.23
CA GLU A 7 13.92 -13.63 19.02
C GLU A 7 14.47 -14.91 19.66
N LYS A 8 13.61 -15.76 20.22
CA LYS A 8 14.01 -17.03 20.83
C LYS A 8 14.63 -17.99 19.81
N LEU A 9 14.11 -18.02 18.58
CA LEU A 9 14.68 -18.82 17.50
C LEU A 9 16.04 -18.27 17.05
N ALA A 10 16.17 -16.94 16.94
CA ALA A 10 17.42 -16.27 16.61
C ALA A 10 18.51 -16.53 17.66
N TYR A 11 18.16 -16.42 18.95
CA TYR A 11 19.05 -16.75 20.08
C TYR A 11 19.57 -18.18 20.01
N LYS A 12 18.70 -19.14 19.70
CA LYS A 12 19.05 -20.55 19.52
C LYS A 12 19.78 -20.86 18.21
N GLN A 13 20.13 -19.84 17.42
CA GLN A 13 20.83 -19.96 16.14
C GLN A 13 20.13 -20.89 15.13
N LYS A 14 18.80 -21.03 15.23
CA LYS A 14 18.00 -21.88 14.34
C LYS A 14 18.03 -21.36 12.89
N PRO A 15 17.70 -22.19 11.89
CA PRO A 15 17.46 -21.69 10.53
C PRO A 15 16.32 -20.65 10.54
N MET A 16 16.33 -19.77 9.54
CA MET A 16 15.28 -18.76 9.38
C MET A 16 13.94 -19.48 9.08
N PRO A 17 12.86 -19.17 9.81
CA PRO A 17 11.53 -19.66 9.46
C PRO A 17 11.10 -19.25 8.05
N GLU A 18 10.29 -20.08 7.41
CA GLU A 18 9.69 -19.75 6.11
C GLU A 18 8.57 -18.70 6.27
N LEU A 19 8.24 -18.02 5.16
CA LEU A 19 7.09 -17.11 5.03
C LEU A 19 7.09 -15.92 6.02
N LEU A 20 8.25 -15.53 6.51
CA LEU A 20 8.39 -14.30 7.30
C LEU A 20 8.24 -13.06 6.42
N THR A 21 7.66 -12.00 6.98
CA THR A 21 7.66 -10.68 6.36
C THR A 21 9.09 -10.14 6.27
N GLN A 22 9.36 -9.19 5.37
CA GLN A 22 10.69 -8.60 5.24
C GLN A 22 11.20 -7.98 6.58
N PRO A 23 10.38 -7.22 7.35
CA PRO A 23 10.79 -6.76 8.68
C PRO A 23 11.16 -7.90 9.63
N ASP A 24 10.38 -8.98 9.67
CA ASP A 24 10.65 -10.15 10.51
C ASP A 24 11.97 -10.84 10.12
N GLN A 25 12.22 -11.00 8.81
CA GLN A 25 13.47 -11.59 8.31
C GLN A 25 14.70 -10.78 8.75
N LEU A 26 14.63 -9.45 8.62
CA LEU A 26 15.73 -8.56 9.01
C LEU A 26 15.94 -8.56 10.53
N PHE A 27 14.86 -8.49 11.31
CA PHE A 27 14.95 -8.60 12.77
C PHE A 27 15.62 -9.91 13.19
N PHE A 28 15.17 -11.04 12.62
CA PHE A 28 15.74 -12.35 12.91
C PHE A 28 17.25 -12.41 12.63
N LEU A 29 17.68 -11.93 11.45
CA LEU A 29 19.10 -11.91 11.07
C LEU A 29 19.94 -11.04 12.00
N CYS A 30 19.46 -9.83 12.30
CA CYS A 30 20.14 -8.90 13.20
C CYS A 30 20.29 -9.49 14.61
N MET A 31 19.22 -10.04 15.18
CA MET A 31 19.26 -10.68 16.49
C MET A 31 20.18 -11.90 16.50
N LYS A 32 20.08 -12.75 15.47
CA LYS A 32 20.93 -13.94 15.35
C LYS A 32 22.42 -13.59 15.31
N ASN A 33 22.77 -12.55 14.54
CA ASN A 33 24.14 -12.03 14.47
C ASN A 33 24.59 -11.38 15.78
N LEU A 34 23.72 -10.58 16.43
CA LEU A 34 24.02 -9.96 17.71
C LEU A 34 24.39 -11.02 18.76
N TYR A 35 23.57 -12.07 18.90
CA TYR A 35 23.85 -13.15 19.84
C TYR A 35 25.11 -13.94 19.49
N LYS A 36 25.39 -14.12 18.19
CA LYS A 36 26.62 -14.77 17.74
C LYS A 36 27.86 -13.94 18.10
N LEU A 37 27.85 -12.63 17.84
CA LEU A 37 28.96 -11.73 18.14
C LEU A 37 29.22 -11.66 19.66
N PHE A 38 28.17 -11.53 20.46
CA PHE A 38 28.28 -11.54 21.91
C PHE A 38 28.81 -12.88 22.43
N GLY A 39 28.28 -14.01 21.92
CA GLY A 39 28.74 -15.35 22.31
C GLY A 39 30.20 -15.65 21.92
N LEU A 40 30.74 -14.96 20.91
CA LEU A 40 32.15 -15.03 20.53
C LEU A 40 33.05 -14.07 21.33
N GLY A 41 32.49 -13.25 22.21
CA GLY A 41 33.22 -12.20 22.93
C GLY A 41 33.71 -11.06 22.05
N ALA A 42 33.16 -10.93 20.83
CA ALA A 42 33.55 -9.87 19.89
C ALA A 42 32.98 -8.50 20.26
N ILE A 43 31.95 -8.48 21.13
CA ILE A 43 31.33 -7.28 21.69
C ILE A 43 31.08 -7.49 23.18
N SER A 44 31.07 -6.40 23.93
CA SER A 44 30.72 -6.34 25.35
C SER A 44 29.22 -6.47 25.58
N GLU A 45 28.83 -6.68 26.85
CA GLU A 45 27.42 -6.71 27.25
C GLU A 45 26.72 -5.35 27.03
N GLU A 46 27.42 -4.25 27.31
CA GLU A 46 26.88 -2.90 27.12
C GLU A 46 26.61 -2.60 25.65
N GLU A 47 27.55 -2.98 24.77
CA GLU A 47 27.36 -2.90 23.31
C GLU A 47 26.19 -3.78 22.88
N ALA A 48 26.09 -5.01 23.39
CA ALA A 48 25.01 -5.93 23.03
C ALA A 48 23.63 -5.38 23.43
N VAL A 49 23.49 -4.82 24.64
CA VAL A 49 22.24 -4.18 25.11
C VAL A 49 21.90 -2.97 24.26
N THR A 50 22.89 -2.15 23.91
CA THR A 50 22.69 -0.95 23.09
C THR A 50 22.25 -1.30 21.68
N GLU A 51 22.92 -2.26 21.02
CA GLU A 51 22.56 -2.71 19.68
C GLU A 51 21.19 -3.41 19.66
N LYS A 52 20.87 -4.21 20.68
CA LYS A 52 19.53 -4.79 20.80
C LYS A 52 18.43 -3.74 20.79
N LYS A 53 18.59 -2.64 21.54
CA LYS A 53 17.61 -1.54 21.57
C LYS A 53 17.44 -0.90 20.19
N LYS A 54 18.54 -0.67 19.47
CA LYS A 54 18.50 -0.14 18.10
C LYS A 54 17.77 -1.09 17.14
N ILE A 55 18.06 -2.38 17.22
CA ILE A 55 17.40 -3.41 16.39
C ILE A 55 15.90 -3.43 16.63
N VAL A 56 15.45 -3.43 17.89
CA VAL A 56 14.02 -3.42 18.24
C VAL A 56 13.33 -2.18 17.68
N LYS A 57 13.92 -0.99 17.90
CA LYS A 57 13.36 0.26 17.37
C LYS A 57 13.25 0.26 15.84
N ALA A 58 14.32 -0.16 15.14
CA ALA A 58 14.33 -0.24 13.68
C ALA A 58 13.29 -1.24 13.16
N TYR A 59 13.07 -2.35 13.87
CA TYR A 59 12.04 -3.31 13.52
C TYR A 59 10.63 -2.73 13.67
N GLU A 60 10.34 -2.00 14.76
CA GLU A 60 9.04 -1.36 14.97
C GLU A 60 8.73 -0.37 13.84
N GLU A 61 9.69 0.47 13.47
CA GLU A 61 9.58 1.41 12.35
C GLU A 61 9.38 0.69 11.01
N ALA A 62 10.16 -0.35 10.74
CA ALA A 62 10.05 -1.14 9.52
C ALA A 62 8.71 -1.88 9.42
N LYS A 63 8.19 -2.37 10.55
CA LYS A 63 6.91 -3.07 10.62
C LYS A 63 5.74 -2.13 10.33
N ASP A 64 5.71 -0.95 10.97
CA ASP A 64 4.69 0.07 10.71
C ASP A 64 4.72 0.50 9.23
N ASN A 65 5.91 0.73 8.66
CA ASN A 65 6.04 1.07 7.26
C ASN A 65 5.57 -0.06 6.33
N HIS A 66 5.88 -1.32 6.66
CA HIS A 66 5.41 -2.48 5.91
C HIS A 66 3.88 -2.60 5.93
N GLU A 67 3.25 -2.41 7.08
CA GLU A 67 1.79 -2.45 7.24
C GLU A 67 1.10 -1.34 6.42
N LYS A 68 1.66 -0.13 6.44
CA LYS A 68 1.21 0.99 5.59
C LYS A 68 1.34 0.65 4.10
N MET A 69 2.49 0.15 3.68
CA MET A 69 2.74 -0.24 2.29
C MET A 69 1.75 -1.32 1.82
N MET A 70 1.51 -2.34 2.65
CA MET A 70 0.55 -3.40 2.35
C MET A 70 -0.88 -2.89 2.23
N THR A 71 -1.25 -1.89 3.02
CA THR A 71 -2.57 -1.24 2.93
C THR A 71 -2.74 -0.51 1.60
N VAL A 72 -1.74 0.27 1.19
CA VAL A 72 -1.74 0.96 -0.11
C VAL A 72 -1.74 -0.02 -1.27
N TYR A 73 -0.95 -1.10 -1.17
CA TYR A 73 -0.90 -2.11 -2.22
C TYR A 73 -2.24 -2.83 -2.40
N LYS A 74 -2.94 -3.15 -1.31
CA LYS A 74 -4.29 -3.72 -1.37
C LYS A 74 -5.29 -2.79 -2.05
N SER A 75 -5.30 -1.51 -1.69
CA SER A 75 -6.22 -0.55 -2.33
C SER A 75 -5.92 -0.38 -3.82
N TYR A 76 -4.65 -0.40 -4.22
CA TYR A 76 -4.24 -0.42 -5.62
C TYR A 76 -4.75 -1.66 -6.37
N LEU A 77 -4.57 -2.86 -5.80
CA LEU A 77 -5.07 -4.09 -6.42
C LEU A 77 -6.59 -4.08 -6.59
N GLU A 78 -7.33 -3.63 -5.57
CA GLU A 78 -8.79 -3.49 -5.65
C GLU A 78 -9.22 -2.48 -6.72
N ALA A 79 -8.51 -1.35 -6.84
CA ALA A 79 -8.78 -0.38 -7.90
C ALA A 79 -8.50 -0.96 -9.30
N SER A 80 -7.39 -1.69 -9.45
CA SER A 80 -7.00 -2.34 -10.70
C SER A 80 -8.02 -3.38 -11.18
N LEU A 81 -8.58 -4.17 -10.26
CA LEU A 81 -9.67 -5.11 -10.57
C LEU A 81 -10.91 -4.38 -11.08
N LYS A 82 -11.32 -3.30 -10.40
CA LYS A 82 -12.50 -2.50 -10.80
C LYS A 82 -12.31 -1.83 -12.16
N VAL A 83 -11.11 -1.33 -12.46
CA VAL A 83 -10.75 -0.82 -13.80
C VAL A 83 -10.90 -1.91 -14.85
N SER A 84 -10.42 -3.12 -14.57
CA SER A 84 -10.52 -4.25 -15.49
C SER A 84 -11.97 -4.64 -15.78
N ASP A 85 -12.83 -4.61 -14.76
CA ASP A 85 -14.27 -4.86 -14.92
C ASP A 85 -14.95 -3.76 -15.75
N ASN A 86 -14.64 -2.49 -15.50
CA ASN A 86 -15.17 -1.38 -16.30
C ASN A 86 -14.74 -1.50 -17.77
N MET A 87 -13.47 -1.83 -18.04
CA MET A 87 -12.98 -2.02 -19.42
C MET A 87 -13.72 -3.15 -20.14
N ARG A 88 -14.06 -4.23 -19.42
CA ARG A 88 -14.87 -5.33 -19.96
C ARG A 88 -16.27 -4.88 -20.33
N GLU A 89 -16.92 -4.10 -19.46
CA GLU A 89 -18.26 -3.55 -19.71
C GLU A 89 -18.27 -2.53 -20.85
N ILE A 90 -17.26 -1.66 -20.94
CA ILE A 90 -17.08 -0.74 -22.07
C ILE A 90 -17.02 -1.51 -23.39
N ASN A 91 -16.16 -2.53 -23.46
CA ASN A 91 -16.02 -3.36 -24.66
C ASN A 91 -17.34 -4.06 -25.02
N ARG A 92 -18.08 -4.57 -24.03
CA ARG A 92 -19.39 -5.20 -24.24
C ARG A 92 -20.42 -4.21 -24.79
N GLU A 93 -20.49 -2.99 -24.28
CA GLU A 93 -21.43 -1.97 -24.75
C GLU A 93 -21.12 -1.53 -26.19
N ILE A 94 -19.84 -1.31 -26.51
CA ILE A 94 -19.39 -0.92 -27.86
C ILE A 94 -19.70 -1.99 -28.91
N GLN A 95 -19.69 -3.27 -28.54
CA GLN A 95 -19.99 -4.38 -29.45
C GLN A 95 -21.48 -4.50 -29.84
N LYS A 96 -22.38 -3.74 -29.20
CA LYS A 96 -23.80 -3.76 -29.55
C LYS A 96 -24.04 -3.09 -30.90
N THR A 97 -25.05 -3.56 -31.64
CA THR A 97 -25.47 -2.95 -32.92
C THR A 97 -25.91 -1.50 -32.76
N ALA A 98 -26.44 -1.13 -31.60
CA ALA A 98 -26.71 0.25 -31.18
C ALA A 98 -26.24 0.44 -29.72
N PRO A 99 -25.01 0.91 -29.49
CA PRO A 99 -24.47 1.16 -28.15
C PRO A 99 -25.20 2.30 -27.43
N ASP A 100 -25.34 2.18 -26.11
CA ASP A 100 -25.76 3.28 -25.24
C ASP A 100 -24.54 4.19 -24.98
N GLY A 101 -24.42 5.25 -25.78
CA GLY A 101 -23.30 6.18 -25.72
C GLY A 101 -23.11 6.84 -24.35
N ASP A 102 -24.20 7.18 -23.67
CA ASP A 102 -24.14 7.79 -22.33
C ASP A 102 -23.56 6.81 -21.31
N ARG A 103 -23.97 5.54 -21.38
CA ARG A 103 -23.39 4.49 -20.52
C ARG A 103 -21.90 4.27 -20.79
N VAL A 104 -21.48 4.28 -22.05
CA VAL A 104 -20.06 4.16 -22.41
C VAL A 104 -19.25 5.30 -21.81
N VAL A 105 -19.72 6.56 -21.93
CA VAL A 105 -19.05 7.73 -21.36
C VAL A 105 -18.96 7.63 -19.84
N LEU A 106 -20.03 7.21 -19.16
CA LEU A 106 -20.02 7.04 -17.69
C LEU A 106 -19.01 5.98 -17.23
N LEU A 107 -18.93 4.84 -17.92
CA LEU A 107 -17.96 3.79 -17.60
C LEU A 107 -16.51 4.24 -17.86
N MET A 108 -16.27 4.99 -18.94
CA MET A 108 -14.95 5.58 -19.23
C MET A 108 -14.55 6.59 -18.14
N ALA A 109 -15.46 7.46 -17.72
CA ALA A 109 -15.22 8.42 -16.65
C ALA A 109 -14.88 7.73 -15.32
N ASP A 110 -15.67 6.73 -14.90
CA ASP A 110 -15.40 5.97 -13.66
C ASP A 110 -14.05 5.23 -13.75
N THR A 111 -13.66 4.77 -14.93
CA THR A 111 -12.34 4.16 -15.16
C THR A 111 -11.21 5.15 -14.95
N ILE A 112 -11.35 6.37 -15.49
CA ILE A 112 -10.35 7.43 -15.29
C ILE A 112 -10.26 7.78 -13.80
N GLU A 113 -11.39 8.02 -13.11
CA GLU A 113 -11.40 8.32 -11.67
C GLU A 113 -10.63 7.30 -10.84
N ARG A 114 -10.77 6.01 -11.16
CA ARG A 114 -10.10 4.92 -10.44
C ARG A 114 -8.61 4.83 -10.74
N LEU A 115 -8.21 5.11 -11.99
CA LEU A 115 -6.81 5.09 -12.41
C LEU A 115 -6.02 6.27 -11.83
N THR A 116 -6.63 7.46 -11.81
CA THR A 116 -5.98 8.71 -11.40
C THR A 116 -6.26 9.09 -9.95
N ASN A 117 -7.18 8.38 -9.27
CA ASN A 117 -7.70 8.73 -7.96
C ASN A 117 -8.29 10.17 -7.91
N THR A 118 -8.89 10.61 -9.02
CA THR A 118 -9.55 11.92 -9.14
C THR A 118 -11.05 11.74 -9.23
N LYS A 119 -11.82 12.81 -8.98
CA LYS A 119 -13.29 12.79 -9.06
C LYS A 119 -13.79 13.77 -10.11
N PHE A 120 -14.77 13.34 -10.90
CA PHE A 120 -15.57 14.21 -11.77
C PHE A 120 -16.81 14.66 -11.01
N ALA A 121 -17.16 15.93 -11.19
CA ALA A 121 -18.42 16.45 -10.76
C ALA A 121 -19.48 16.19 -11.84
N ARG A 122 -20.53 15.47 -11.48
CA ARG A 122 -21.65 15.19 -12.39
C ARG A 122 -22.60 16.40 -12.39
N GLN A 123 -22.79 17.06 -13.53
CA GLN A 123 -23.82 18.10 -13.71
C GLN A 123 -24.83 17.63 -14.75
N GLY A 124 -25.84 16.87 -14.32
CA GLY A 124 -26.88 16.37 -15.22
C GLY A 124 -26.35 15.43 -16.31
N TRP A 125 -27.28 14.90 -17.11
CA TRP A 125 -26.97 13.97 -18.20
C TRP A 125 -26.13 14.70 -19.26
N GLY A 126 -24.89 14.24 -19.47
CA GLY A 126 -24.00 14.70 -20.55
C GLY A 126 -22.81 15.59 -20.16
N ASN A 127 -22.75 16.19 -18.96
CA ASN A 127 -21.65 17.10 -18.58
C ASN A 127 -20.86 16.59 -17.35
N LEU A 128 -19.65 16.10 -17.62
CA LEU A 128 -18.62 15.78 -16.61
C LEU A 128 -17.61 16.93 -16.57
N VAL A 129 -17.44 17.54 -15.42
CA VAL A 129 -16.44 18.61 -15.19
C VAL A 129 -15.53 18.21 -14.05
N TRP A 130 -14.24 18.56 -14.10
CA TRP A 130 -13.32 18.28 -12.99
C TRP A 130 -13.76 18.99 -11.71
N VAL A 131 -13.66 18.32 -10.55
CA VAL A 131 -14.07 18.91 -9.26
C VAL A 131 -13.25 20.17 -8.91
N GLU A 132 -11.96 20.21 -9.29
CA GLU A 132 -11.11 21.40 -9.10
C GLU A 132 -11.52 22.60 -9.98
N GLU A 133 -12.12 22.36 -11.16
CA GLU A 133 -12.68 23.42 -11.99
C GLU A 133 -13.96 23.99 -11.38
N LYS A 134 -14.79 23.15 -10.73
CA LYS A 134 -15.98 23.61 -10.04
C LYS A 134 -15.69 24.57 -8.88
N SER A 135 -14.60 24.39 -8.13
CA SER A 135 -14.28 25.31 -7.03
C SER A 135 -13.92 26.70 -7.56
N LYS A 136 -13.13 26.77 -8.64
CA LYS A 136 -12.74 28.04 -9.28
C LYS A 136 -13.91 28.78 -9.93
N ILE A 137 -14.89 28.05 -10.49
CA ILE A 137 -16.09 28.65 -11.07
C ILE A 137 -16.97 29.26 -9.96
N LYS A 138 -17.09 28.59 -8.81
CA LYS A 138 -17.88 29.08 -7.69
C LYS A 138 -17.29 30.37 -7.08
N ASP A 139 -15.97 30.45 -6.97
CA ASP A 139 -15.27 31.64 -6.48
C ASP A 139 -15.44 32.87 -7.41
N LEU A 140 -15.63 32.64 -8.72
CA LEU A 140 -15.90 33.69 -9.71
C LEU A 140 -17.36 34.19 -9.68
N GLU A 141 -18.32 33.30 -9.42
CA GLU A 141 -19.74 33.66 -9.29
C GLU A 141 -20.05 34.40 -7.99
N GLU A 142 -19.30 34.11 -6.91
CA GLU A 142 -19.44 34.81 -5.62
C GLU A 142 -18.70 36.16 -5.58
N SER A 143 -17.89 36.47 -6.60
CA SER A 143 -17.11 37.72 -6.72
C SER A 143 -17.65 38.71 -7.77
N ALA A 144 -18.81 38.44 -8.38
CA ALA A 144 -19.48 39.27 -9.38
C ALA A 144 -20.81 39.84 -8.83
#